data_AF-A0A350XJ04-F1
#
_entry.id   AF-A0A350XJ04-F1
#
_cell.length_a   1.000
_cell.length_b   1.000
_cell.length_c   1.000
_cell.angle_alpha   90.00
_cell.angle_beta   90.00
_cell.angle_gamma   90.00
#
_symmetry.space_group_name_H-M   'P 1'
#
loop_
_entity.id
_entity.type
_entity.pdbx_description
1 polymer ?
#
loop_
_entity_poly.entity_id
_entity_poly.type
_entity_poly.pdbx_seq_one_letter_code
_entity_poly.pdbx_strand_id
1 'polypeptide(L)'
;MNVSLTPELEQYVQEKVKSGKYLSASEVMREALRLLQEQDQIRQLRLEKLRSEIAIGIEQADRGEVFDGKQVIKELYDKIEGISQSNQ
;
A
#
# COMPACT_ATOMS: atom_id res chain seq x y z
N MET A 1 -22.40 -21.25 -6.90
CA MET A 1 -22.68 -19.80 -6.97
C MET A 1 -22.41 -19.36 -8.41
N ASN A 2 -23.36 -18.74 -9.09
CA ASN A 2 -23.12 -18.14 -10.41
C ASN A 2 -22.78 -16.66 -10.21
N VAL A 3 -21.69 -16.22 -10.86
CA VAL A 3 -21.25 -14.83 -10.86
C VAL A 3 -21.31 -14.35 -12.29
N SER A 4 -22.04 -13.27 -12.53
CA SER A 4 -22.11 -12.65 -13.86
C SER A 4 -20.92 -11.71 -14.02
N LEU A 5 -20.18 -11.89 -15.12
CA LEU A 5 -19.10 -11.00 -15.52
C LEU A 5 -19.61 -10.00 -16.55
N THR A 6 -18.98 -8.83 -16.63
CA THR A 6 -19.17 -7.97 -17.79
C THR A 6 -18.53 -8.62 -19.02
N PRO A 7 -18.96 -8.29 -20.25
CA PRO A 7 -18.39 -8.86 -21.47
C PRO A 7 -16.86 -8.72 -21.56
N GLU A 8 -16.31 -7.61 -21.07
CA GLU A 8 -14.88 -7.33 -21.08
C GLU A 8 -14.11 -8.27 -20.14
N LEU A 9 -14.66 -8.53 -18.95
CA LEU A 9 -14.06 -9.46 -17.98
C LEU A 9 -14.18 -10.91 -18.48
N GLU A 10 -15.27 -11.27 -19.13
CA GLU A 10 -15.43 -12.58 -19.74
C GLU A 10 -14.40 -12.81 -20.85
N GLN A 11 -14.21 -11.84 -21.74
CA GLN A 11 -13.18 -11.89 -22.78
C GLN A 11 -11.78 -12.05 -22.16
N TYR A 12 -11.45 -11.25 -21.15
CA TYR A 12 -10.16 -11.34 -20.46
C TYR A 12 -9.92 -12.74 -19.86
N VAL A 13 -10.92 -13.30 -19.17
CA VAL A 13 -10.83 -14.66 -18.60
C VAL A 13 -10.63 -15.70 -19.72
N GLN A 14 -11.38 -15.59 -20.82
CA GLN A 14 -11.23 -16.49 -21.96
C GLN A 14 -9.83 -16.42 -22.58
N GLU A 15 -9.25 -15.22 -22.74
CA GLU A 15 -7.89 -15.03 -23.24
C GLU A 15 -6.84 -15.69 -22.33
N LYS A 16 -7.00 -15.57 -21.01
CA LYS A 16 -6.12 -16.22 -20.03
C LYS A 16 -6.16 -17.74 -20.12
N VAL A 17 -7.34 -18.33 -20.29
CA VAL A 17 -7.48 -19.78 -20.50
C VAL A 17 -6.89 -20.19 -21.85
N LYS A 18 -7.22 -19.47 -22.93
CA LYS A 18 -6.67 -19.72 -24.29
C LYS A 18 -5.15 -19.66 -24.35
N SER A 19 -4.51 -18.85 -23.49
CA SER A 19 -3.06 -18.77 -23.40
C SER A 19 -2.39 -20.04 -22.82
N GLY A 20 -3.18 -20.99 -22.31
CA GLY A 20 -2.68 -22.22 -21.67
C GLY A 20 -2.14 -22.01 -20.25
N LYS A 21 -2.14 -20.77 -19.74
CA LYS A 21 -1.69 -20.46 -18.37
C LYS A 21 -2.66 -20.95 -17.28
N TYR A 22 -3.91 -21.18 -17.63
CA TYR A 22 -4.96 -21.64 -16.72
C TYR A 22 -5.81 -22.70 -17.43
N LEU A 23 -6.26 -23.71 -16.68
CA LEU A 23 -7.05 -24.84 -17.18
C LEU A 23 -8.54 -24.49 -17.31
N SER A 24 -9.02 -23.50 -16.54
CA SER A 24 -10.44 -23.12 -16.54
C SER A 24 -10.67 -21.69 -16.09
N ALA A 25 -11.83 -21.13 -16.45
CA ALA A 25 -12.28 -19.83 -15.94
C ALA A 25 -12.36 -19.81 -14.40
N SER A 26 -12.77 -20.92 -13.79
CA SER A 26 -12.83 -21.05 -12.32
C SER A 26 -11.46 -20.91 -11.66
N GLU A 27 -10.39 -21.33 -12.33
CA GLU A 27 -9.02 -21.18 -11.84
C GLU A 27 -8.56 -19.73 -11.91
N VAL A 28 -8.83 -19.04 -13.02
CA VAL A 28 -8.57 -17.60 -13.17
C VAL A 28 -9.28 -16.81 -12.06
N MET A 29 -10.55 -17.14 -11.80
CA MET A 29 -11.34 -16.46 -10.76
C MET A 29 -10.80 -16.73 -9.35
N ARG A 30 -10.40 -17.98 -9.03
CA ARG A 30 -9.80 -18.28 -7.72
C ARG A 30 -8.52 -17.50 -7.49
N GLU A 31 -7.66 -17.42 -8.50
CA GLU A 31 -6.41 -16.67 -8.39
C GLU A 31 -6.66 -15.16 -8.25
N ALA A 32 -7.61 -14.62 -9.03
CA ALA A 32 -8.01 -13.21 -8.91
C ALA A 32 -8.55 -12.87 -7.52
N LEU A 33 -9.40 -13.74 -6.94
CA LEU A 33 -9.93 -13.56 -5.59
C LEU A 33 -8.84 -13.71 -4.51
N ARG A 34 -7.86 -14.61 -4.70
CA ARG A 34 -6.72 -14.75 -3.80
C ARG A 34 -5.90 -13.46 -3.75
N LEU A 35 -5.61 -12.88 -4.92
CA LEU A 35 -4.87 -11.61 -5.02
C LEU A 35 -5.66 -10.44 -4.41
N LEU A 36 -6.98 -10.40 -4.63
CA LEU A 36 -7.85 -9.39 -4.01
C LEU A 36 -7.83 -9.52 -2.48
N GLN A 37 -7.95 -10.73 -1.95
CA GLN A 37 -7.89 -10.97 -0.51
C GLN A 37 -6.53 -10.54 0.09
N GLU A 38 -5.43 -10.85 -0.58
CA GLU A 38 -4.09 -10.43 -0.16
C GLU A 38 -3.95 -8.90 -0.14
N GLN A 39 -4.46 -8.23 -1.19
CA GLN A 39 -4.47 -6.76 -1.25
C GLN A 39 -5.32 -6.15 -0.13
N ASP A 40 -6.49 -6.71 0.14
CA ASP A 40 -7.37 -6.25 1.21
C ASP A 40 -6.71 -6.41 2.59
N GLN A 41 -6.04 -7.54 2.84
CA GLN A 41 -5.30 -7.77 4.08
C GLN A 41 -4.17 -6.75 4.26
N ILE A 42 -3.35 -6.51 3.22
CA ILE A 42 -2.27 -5.52 3.26
C ILE A 42 -2.84 -4.12 3.52
N ARG A 43 -3.97 -3.78 2.88
CA ARG A 43 -4.63 -2.49 3.07
C ARG A 43 -5.09 -2.30 4.51
N GLN A 44 -5.69 -3.32 5.11
CA GLN A 44 -6.12 -3.27 6.52
C GLN A 44 -4.94 -3.10 7.46
N LEU A 45 -3.86 -3.88 7.30
CA LEU A 45 -2.66 -3.76 8.12
C LEU A 45 -2.03 -2.36 8.03
N ARG A 46 -1.97 -1.77 6.82
CA ARG A 46 -1.49 -0.40 6.64
C ARG A 46 -2.36 0.63 7.34
N LEU A 47 -3.68 0.46 7.26
CA LEU A 47 -4.64 1.36 7.92
C LEU A 47 -4.52 1.28 9.44
N GLU A 48 -4.42 0.08 10.00
CA GLU A 48 -4.24 -0.14 11.43
C GLU A 48 -2.93 0.47 11.93
N LYS A 49 -1.83 0.24 11.20
CA LYS A 49 -0.54 0.86 11.51
C LYS A 49 -0.63 2.39 11.49
N LEU A 50 -1.21 2.98 10.44
CA LEU A 50 -1.37 4.42 10.34
C LEU A 50 -2.21 4.99 11.49
N ARG A 51 -3.31 4.32 11.85
CA ARG A 51 -4.15 4.71 12.99
C ARG A 51 -3.36 4.69 14.29
N SER A 52 -2.54 3.66 14.50
CA SER A 52 -1.66 3.58 15.68
C SER A 52 -0.63 4.71 15.71
N GLU A 53 0.02 5.00 14.59
CA GLU A 53 1.02 6.09 14.51
C GLU A 53 0.39 7.46 14.76
N ILE A 54 -0.81 7.70 14.22
CA ILE A 54 -1.58 8.92 14.49
C ILE A 54 -1.93 9.03 15.98
N ALA A 55 -2.40 7.94 16.60
CA ALA A 55 -2.76 7.95 18.02
C ALA A 55 -1.55 8.30 18.91
N ILE A 56 -0.38 7.71 18.62
CA ILE A 56 0.87 8.05 19.30
C ILE A 56 1.21 9.54 19.10
N GLY A 57 1.13 10.05 17.87
CA GLY A 57 1.42 11.45 17.58
C GLY A 57 0.47 12.43 18.29
N ILE A 58 -0.81 12.08 18.43
CA ILE A 58 -1.78 12.86 19.21
C ILE A 58 -1.38 12.87 20.68
N GLU A 59 -1.07 11.71 21.26
CA GLU A 59 -0.66 11.60 22.67
C GLU A 59 0.62 12.40 22.98
N GLN A 60 1.59 12.35 22.06
CA GLN A 60 2.81 13.18 22.13
C GLN A 60 2.47 14.68 22.07
N ALA A 61 1.58 15.07 21.15
CA ALA A 61 1.15 16.46 21.01
C ALA A 61 0.42 16.97 22.26
N ASP A 62 -0.44 16.15 22.87
CA ASP A 62 -1.13 16.48 24.12
C ASP A 62 -0.17 16.68 25.30
N ARG A 63 0.97 15.98 25.31
CA ARG A 63 2.07 16.20 26.27
C ARG A 63 2.98 17.37 25.91
N GLY A 64 2.75 18.05 24.78
CA GLY A 64 3.58 19.14 24.30
C GLY A 64 4.91 18.69 23.66
N GLU A 65 5.06 17.40 23.32
CA GLU A 65 6.23 16.84 22.65
C GLU A 65 6.19 17.15 21.14
N VAL A 66 6.09 18.43 20.80
CA VAL A 66 6.03 18.93 19.42
C VAL A 66 7.25 19.78 19.09
N PHE A 67 7.59 19.82 17.82
CA PHE A 67 8.69 20.63 17.31
C PHE A 67 8.16 21.75 16.41
N ASP A 68 8.85 22.89 16.38
CA ASP A 68 8.58 23.92 15.38
C ASP A 68 8.98 23.40 13.99
N GLY A 69 8.02 23.35 13.08
CA GLY A 69 8.24 22.78 11.75
C GLY A 69 9.30 23.52 10.93
N LYS A 70 9.45 24.84 11.10
CA LYS A 70 10.47 25.61 10.36
C LYS A 70 11.87 25.31 10.87
N GLN A 71 12.03 25.15 12.19
CA GLN A 71 13.28 24.75 12.81
C GLN A 71 13.70 23.34 12.35
N VAL A 72 12.79 22.37 12.40
CA VAL A 72 13.07 20.99 11.96
C VAL A 72 13.49 20.95 10.49
N ILE A 73 12.75 21.64 9.62
CA ILE A 73 13.08 21.67 8.18
C ILE A 73 14.48 22.28 7.96
N LYS A 74 14.81 23.37 8.65
CA LYS A 74 16.13 24.00 8.56
C LYS A 74 17.24 23.04 9.00
N GLU A 75 17.08 22.39 10.15
CA GLU A 75 18.07 21.41 10.65
C GLU A 75 18.27 20.22 9.71
N LEU A 76 17.21 19.75 9.07
CA LEU A 76 17.28 18.67 8.08
C LEU A 76 18.09 19.10 6.84
N TYR A 77 17.90 20.31 6.32
CA TYR A 77 18.69 20.84 5.21
C TYR A 77 20.18 20.97 5.58
N ASP A 78 20.46 21.57 6.74
CA ASP A 78 21.84 21.74 7.24
C ASP A 78 22.54 20.37 7.38
N LYS A 79 21.82 19.34 7.83
CA LYS A 79 22.34 17.98 7.98
C LYS A 79 22.60 17.30 6.63
N ILE A 80 21.72 17.48 5.63
CA ILE A 80 21.90 16.92 4.29
C ILE A 80 23.13 17.55 3.61
N GLU A 81 23.29 18.87 3.70
CA GLU A 81 24.44 19.57 3.13
C GLU A 81 25.77 19.17 3.80
N GLY A 82 25.78 19.00 5.13
CA GLY A 82 26.95 18.52 5.85
C GLY A 82 27.38 17.09 5.48
N ILE A 83 26.42 16.21 5.18
CA ILE A 83 26.70 14.84 4.72
C ILE A 83 27.33 14.84 3.32
N SER A 84 26.92 15.75 2.43
CA SER A 84 27.52 15.89 1.10
C SER A 84 28.95 16.43 1.14
N GLN A 85 29.29 17.30 2.12
CA GLN A 85 30.63 17.85 2.28
C GLN A 85 31.61 16.91 2.98
N SER A 86 31.13 15.98 3.82
CA SER A 86 31.98 15.01 4.52
C SER A 86 32.41 13.81 3.65
N ASN A 87 31.88 13.69 2.43
CA ASN A 87 32.19 12.64 1.45
C ASN A 87 33.08 13.13 0.28
N GLN A 88 33.70 14.31 0.41
CA GLN A 88 34.79 14.81 -0.44
C GLN A 88 36.11 14.82 0.34
#